data_AF-A0A1L8I5A7-F1
#
_entry.id   AF-A0A1L8I5A7-F1
#
_cell.length_a   1.000
_cell.length_b   1.000
_cell.length_c   1.000
_cell.angle_alpha   90.00
_cell.angle_beta   90.00
_cell.angle_gamma   90.00
#
_symmetry.space_group_name_H-M   'P 1'
#
loop_
_entity.id
_entity.type
_entity.pdbx_description
1 polymer ?
#
loop_
_entity_poly.entity_id
_entity_poly.type
_entity_poly.pdbx_seq_one_letter_code
_entity_poly.pdbx_strand_id
1 'polypeptide(L)'
;EDAWAGFQCGGWWIYVSRAGAAQALTTAVRAVAAVSCLYFVLLTVPFGQLLQVLRRLRMPVLLTELLLVMFRFIFVLLATAEQIRLAQLSRGGYRGFRQGMRDLGRLIVRLFVRTREQMRQWTLGLFSRGFTGQLHVVSSARGKTSRWFAAAAVAGWMVLLVLEWRLRMGMR
;
A
#
# COMPACT_ATOMS: atom_id res chain seq x y z
N GLU A 1 35.53 22.49 -13.46
CA GLU A 1 35.52 23.65 -12.53
C GLU A 1 34.15 23.77 -11.86
N ASP A 2 33.65 22.66 -11.27
CA ASP A 2 32.20 22.47 -11.11
C ASP A 2 31.77 22.35 -9.64
N ALA A 3 32.72 22.55 -8.71
CA ALA A 3 32.49 22.49 -7.27
C ALA A 3 32.03 23.86 -6.76
N TRP A 4 30.79 23.93 -6.28
CA TRP A 4 30.16 25.17 -5.79
C TRP A 4 30.54 25.49 -4.34
N ALA A 5 30.73 24.46 -3.52
CA ALA A 5 31.26 24.57 -2.17
C ALA A 5 31.81 23.20 -1.77
N GLY A 6 32.95 23.20 -1.08
CA GLY A 6 33.51 22.01 -0.46
C GLY A 6 33.90 22.32 0.97
N PHE A 7 33.56 21.43 1.90
CA PHE A 7 33.98 21.54 3.29
C PHE A 7 34.80 20.31 3.64
N GLN A 8 35.96 20.53 4.24
CA GLN A 8 36.84 19.46 4.68
C GLN A 8 36.41 19.08 6.10
N CYS A 9 35.91 17.85 6.27
CA CYS A 9 35.53 17.34 7.59
C CYS A 9 36.35 16.07 7.84
N GLY A 10 37.40 16.19 8.66
CA GLY A 10 38.44 15.17 8.77
C GLY A 10 39.13 14.89 7.42
N GLY A 11 39.79 13.75 7.27
CA GLY A 11 40.51 13.37 6.02
C GLY A 11 39.64 13.17 4.77
N TRP A 12 38.38 13.60 4.77
CA TRP A 12 37.40 13.39 3.70
C TRP A 12 36.99 14.72 3.07
N TRP A 13 36.98 14.76 1.73
CA TRP A 13 36.57 15.93 0.95
C TRP A 13 35.12 15.76 0.49
N ILE A 14 34.23 16.60 1.01
CA ILE A 14 32.83 16.67 0.57
C ILE A 14 32.69 17.89 -0.33
N TYR A 15 32.29 17.70 -1.58
CA TYR A 15 32.04 18.77 -2.54
C TYR A 15 30.64 18.66 -3.14
N VAL A 16 30.01 19.82 -3.38
CA VAL A 16 28.72 19.90 -4.06
C VAL A 16 28.97 20.27 -5.52
N SER A 17 28.75 19.32 -6.42
CA SER A 17 28.82 19.55 -7.87
C SER A 17 27.50 20.10 -8.40
N ARG A 18 27.55 21.09 -9.32
CA ARG A 18 26.36 21.59 -10.02
C ARG A 18 25.60 20.49 -10.75
N ALA A 19 26.31 19.53 -11.34
CA ALA A 19 25.71 18.37 -12.00
C ALA A 19 24.97 17.47 -11.00
N GLY A 20 25.54 17.28 -9.80
CA GLY A 20 24.90 16.54 -8.71
C GLY A 20 23.64 17.24 -8.19
N ALA A 21 23.67 18.56 -8.05
CA ALA A 21 22.49 19.33 -7.63
C ALA A 21 21.33 19.23 -8.65
N ALA A 22 21.63 19.31 -9.95
CA ALA A 22 20.62 19.13 -11.00
C ALA A 22 20.03 17.71 -10.99
N GLN A 23 20.85 16.67 -10.85
CA GLN A 23 20.39 15.29 -10.76
C GLN A 23 19.56 15.03 -9.50
N ALA A 24 19.95 15.61 -8.36
CA ALA A 24 19.19 15.52 -7.12
C ALA A 24 17.79 16.13 -7.28
N LEU A 25 17.68 17.30 -7.91
CA LEU A 25 16.41 17.98 -8.14
C LEU A 25 15.48 17.17 -9.06
N THR A 26 16.00 16.63 -10.16
CA THR A 26 15.19 15.78 -11.06
C THR A 26 14.68 14.52 -10.36
N THR A 27 15.50 13.89 -9.52
CA THR A 27 15.13 12.68 -8.77
C THR A 27 14.09 13.01 -7.69
N ALA A 28 14.24 14.15 -7.00
CA ALA A 28 13.28 14.61 -6.00
C ALA A 28 11.90 14.88 -6.63
N VAL A 29 11.84 15.58 -7.77
CA VAL A 29 10.58 15.84 -8.49
C VAL A 29 9.93 14.54 -8.95
N ARG A 30 10.71 13.58 -9.48
CA ARG A 30 10.19 12.24 -9.85
C ARG A 30 9.61 11.49 -8.66
N ALA A 31 10.28 11.53 -7.51
CA ALA A 31 9.79 10.88 -6.29
C ALA A 31 8.47 11.52 -5.81
N VAL A 32 8.39 12.84 -5.76
CA VAL A 32 7.16 13.56 -5.36
C VAL A 32 6.01 13.27 -6.33
N ALA A 33 6.28 13.23 -7.64
CA ALA A 33 5.29 12.89 -8.66
C ALA A 33 4.76 11.45 -8.49
N ALA A 34 5.65 10.47 -8.28
CA ALA A 34 5.28 9.08 -8.07
C ALA A 34 4.44 8.89 -6.79
N VAL A 35 4.84 9.53 -5.70
CA VAL A 35 4.12 9.49 -4.42
C VAL A 35 2.74 10.15 -4.54
N SER A 36 2.65 11.28 -5.23
CA SER A 36 1.36 11.96 -5.49
C SER A 36 0.40 11.07 -6.28
N CYS A 37 0.89 10.40 -7.32
CA CYS A 37 0.10 9.45 -8.11
C CYS A 37 -0.38 8.26 -7.25
N LEU A 38 0.51 7.69 -6.44
CA LEU A 38 0.16 6.59 -5.53
C LEU A 38 -0.92 7.01 -4.53
N TYR A 39 -0.76 8.17 -3.89
CA TYR A 39 -1.77 8.69 -2.95
C TYR A 39 -3.10 8.96 -3.64
N PHE A 40 -3.10 9.51 -4.85
CA PHE A 40 -4.32 9.72 -5.61
C PHE A 40 -5.10 8.42 -5.78
N VAL A 41 -4.45 7.32 -6.18
CA VAL A 41 -5.09 6.00 -6.28
C VAL A 41 -5.57 5.52 -4.91
N LEU A 42 -4.74 5.63 -3.87
CA LEU A 42 -5.06 5.14 -2.53
C LEU A 42 -6.27 5.86 -1.91
N LEU A 43 -6.44 7.16 -2.16
CA LEU A 43 -7.54 7.96 -1.61
C LEU A 43 -8.83 7.88 -2.45
N THR A 44 -8.74 7.62 -3.76
CA THR A 44 -9.91 7.67 -4.66
C THR A 44 -10.49 6.31 -5.00
N VAL A 45 -9.69 5.23 -4.97
CA VAL A 45 -10.11 3.91 -5.46
C VAL A 45 -10.32 2.94 -4.28
N PRO A 46 -11.54 2.42 -4.06
CA PRO A 46 -11.76 1.39 -3.06
C PRO A 46 -11.12 0.05 -3.48
N PHE A 47 -10.65 -0.73 -2.51
CA PHE A 47 -9.93 -1.99 -2.76
C PHE A 47 -10.68 -2.99 -3.66
N GLY A 48 -12.02 -3.01 -3.59
CA GLY A 48 -12.84 -3.85 -4.47
C GLY A 48 -12.70 -3.52 -5.96
N GLN A 49 -12.57 -2.24 -6.30
CA GLN A 49 -12.34 -1.80 -7.68
C GLN A 49 -10.92 -2.15 -8.14
N LEU A 50 -9.93 -2.06 -7.25
CA LEU A 50 -8.56 -2.50 -7.54
C LEU A 50 -8.51 -3.99 -7.91
N LEU A 51 -9.21 -4.85 -7.16
CA LEU A 51 -9.34 -6.28 -7.48
C LEU A 51 -9.98 -6.52 -8.85
N GLN A 52 -10.97 -5.72 -9.24
CA GLN A 52 -11.60 -5.82 -10.56
C GLN A 52 -10.61 -5.47 -11.68
N VAL A 53 -9.76 -4.46 -11.48
CA VAL A 53 -8.68 -4.13 -12.42
C VAL A 53 -7.67 -5.27 -12.52
N LEU A 54 -7.24 -5.85 -11.39
CA LEU A 54 -6.36 -7.03 -11.37
C LEU A 54 -6.98 -8.23 -12.13
N ARG A 55 -8.30 -8.44 -12.01
CA ARG A 55 -9.01 -9.48 -12.76
C ARG A 55 -8.99 -9.21 -14.27
N ARG A 56 -9.08 -7.95 -14.70
CA ARG A 56 -8.93 -7.57 -16.12
C ARG A 56 -7.51 -7.78 -16.63
N LEU A 57 -6.51 -7.66 -15.77
CA LEU A 57 -5.10 -7.97 -16.05
C LEU A 57 -4.79 -9.49 -16.09
N ARG A 58 -5.82 -10.33 -16.28
CA ARG A 58 -5.71 -11.80 -16.41
C ARG A 58 -5.19 -12.53 -15.16
N MET A 59 -5.28 -11.93 -13.97
CA MET A 59 -4.98 -12.66 -12.74
C MET A 59 -5.97 -13.82 -12.51
N PRO A 60 -5.49 -14.99 -12.04
CA PRO A 60 -6.36 -16.13 -11.75
C PRO A 60 -7.33 -15.80 -10.61
N VAL A 61 -8.55 -16.34 -10.73
CA VAL A 61 -9.67 -16.06 -9.80
C VAL A 61 -9.29 -16.37 -8.35
N LEU A 62 -8.57 -17.47 -8.13
CA LEU A 62 -8.07 -17.90 -6.82
C LEU A 62 -7.28 -16.79 -6.09
N LEU A 63 -6.39 -16.08 -6.80
CA LEU A 63 -5.61 -14.99 -6.18
C LEU A 63 -6.50 -13.81 -5.82
N THR A 64 -7.48 -13.47 -6.67
CA THR A 64 -8.40 -12.36 -6.37
C THR A 64 -9.30 -12.66 -5.17
N GLU A 65 -9.76 -13.91 -5.03
CA GLU A 65 -10.55 -14.35 -3.88
C GLU A 65 -9.72 -14.35 -2.59
N LEU A 66 -8.48 -14.87 -2.66
CA LEU A 66 -7.56 -14.84 -1.54
C LEU A 66 -7.31 -13.41 -1.06
N LEU A 67 -7.01 -12.50 -1.99
CA LEU A 67 -6.78 -11.08 -1.66
C LEU A 67 -8.00 -10.42 -1.01
N LEU A 68 -9.20 -10.71 -1.50
CA LEU A 68 -10.44 -10.17 -0.92
C LEU A 68 -10.62 -10.63 0.54
N VAL A 69 -10.42 -11.92 0.77
CA VAL A 69 -10.54 -12.53 2.10
C VAL A 69 -9.46 -11.98 3.03
N MET A 70 -8.20 -11.91 2.58
CA MET A 70 -7.10 -11.32 3.34
C MET A 70 -7.39 -9.87 3.73
N PHE A 71 -7.83 -9.03 2.80
CA PHE A 71 -8.16 -7.63 3.07
C PHE A 71 -9.26 -7.49 4.11
N ARG A 72 -10.33 -8.29 4.02
CA ARG A 72 -11.38 -8.33 5.04
C ARG A 72 -10.82 -8.74 6.41
N PHE A 73 -9.94 -9.73 6.45
CA PHE A 73 -9.35 -10.21 7.71
C PHE A 73 -8.43 -9.19 8.38
N ILE A 74 -7.73 -8.34 7.62
CA ILE A 74 -6.87 -7.29 8.20
C ILE A 74 -7.63 -6.43 9.21
N PHE A 75 -8.84 -5.97 8.86
CA PHE A 75 -9.65 -5.14 9.76
C PHE A 75 -10.13 -5.91 11.01
N VAL A 76 -10.51 -7.18 10.84
CA VAL A 76 -10.94 -8.03 11.96
C VAL A 76 -9.78 -8.27 12.94
N LEU A 77 -8.59 -8.56 12.41
CA LEU A 77 -7.38 -8.76 13.22
C LEU A 77 -6.95 -7.47 13.91
N LEU A 78 -7.03 -6.33 13.22
CA LEU A 78 -6.68 -5.03 13.78
C LEU A 78 -7.59 -4.68 14.97
N ALA A 79 -8.91 -4.81 14.81
CA ALA A 79 -9.87 -4.59 15.88
C ALA A 79 -9.64 -5.54 17.08
N THR A 80 -9.33 -6.81 16.79
CA THR A 80 -9.03 -7.79 17.84
C THR A 80 -7.73 -7.47 18.58
N ALA A 81 -6.68 -7.06 17.84
CA ALA A 81 -5.41 -6.65 18.40
C ALA A 81 -5.56 -5.41 19.28
N GLU A 82 -6.36 -4.44 18.85
CA GLU A 82 -6.70 -3.24 19.63
C GLU A 82 -7.41 -3.61 20.94
N GLN A 83 -8.42 -4.49 20.89
CA GLN A 83 -9.10 -4.98 22.11
C GLN A 83 -8.12 -5.66 23.09
N ILE A 84 -7.21 -6.50 22.59
CA ILE A 84 -6.19 -7.15 23.43
C ILE A 84 -5.25 -6.11 24.02
N ARG A 85 -4.82 -5.12 23.23
CA ARG A 85 -3.93 -4.04 23.67
C ARG A 85 -4.59 -3.19 24.75
N LEU A 86 -5.86 -2.80 24.56
CA LEU A 86 -6.62 -2.05 25.56
C LEU A 86 -6.75 -2.83 26.88
N ALA A 87 -7.02 -4.14 26.81
CA ALA A 87 -7.06 -5.00 27.99
C ALA A 87 -5.69 -5.17 28.69
N GLN A 88 -4.58 -5.05 27.95
CA GLN A 88 -3.23 -5.04 28.54
C GLN A 88 -2.93 -3.69 29.21
N LEU A 89 -3.32 -2.58 28.59
CA LEU A 89 -3.16 -1.23 29.15
C LEU A 89 -3.96 -1.06 30.44
N SER A 90 -5.20 -1.56 30.50
CA SER A 90 -6.02 -1.49 31.72
C SER A 90 -5.44 -2.31 32.88
N ARG A 91 -4.65 -3.34 32.59
CA ARG A 91 -3.91 -4.14 33.59
C ARG A 91 -2.56 -3.52 33.99
N GLY A 92 -2.24 -2.33 33.49
CA GLY A 92 -0.98 -1.65 33.76
C GLY A 92 0.21 -2.17 32.95
N GLY A 93 -0.04 -2.83 31.81
CA GLY A 93 1.01 -3.27 30.88
C GLY A 93 1.76 -2.10 30.20
N TYR A 94 2.80 -2.43 29.44
CA TYR A 94 3.64 -1.46 28.71
C TYR A 94 4.45 -0.48 29.58
N ARG A 95 4.79 -0.85 30.83
CA ARG A 95 5.68 -0.04 31.68
C ARG A 95 7.16 -0.31 31.36
N GLY A 96 7.68 0.43 30.38
CA GLY A 96 9.07 0.37 29.93
C GLY A 96 9.31 -0.65 28.80
N PHE A 97 10.46 -0.53 28.13
CA PHE A 97 10.78 -1.26 26.90
C PHE A 97 10.74 -2.79 27.06
N ARG A 98 11.33 -3.31 28.15
CA ARG A 98 11.39 -4.77 28.41
C ARG A 98 10.01 -5.37 28.69
N GLN A 99 9.14 -4.66 29.41
CA GLN A 99 7.76 -5.12 29.64
C GLN A 99 6.92 -4.96 28.37
N GLY A 100 7.10 -3.87 27.61
CA GLY A 100 6.44 -3.68 26.32
C GLY A 100 6.72 -4.81 25.33
N MET A 101 7.96 -5.30 25.24
CA MET A 101 8.29 -6.45 24.38
C MET A 101 7.59 -7.74 24.84
N ARG A 102 7.50 -7.98 26.16
CA ARG A 102 6.80 -9.15 26.72
C ARG A 102 5.29 -9.08 26.47
N ASP A 103 4.70 -7.89 26.63
CA ASP A 103 3.27 -7.69 26.42
C ASP A 103 2.90 -7.76 24.93
N LEU A 104 3.77 -7.28 24.04
CA LEU A 104 3.64 -7.48 22.60
C LEU A 104 3.70 -8.97 22.23
N GLY A 105 4.65 -9.73 22.79
CA GLY A 105 4.73 -11.17 22.57
C GLY A 105 3.44 -11.90 23.00
N ARG A 106 2.89 -11.54 24.17
CA ARG A 106 1.60 -12.07 24.64
C ARG A 106 0.44 -11.69 23.73
N LEU A 107 0.44 -10.47 23.17
CA LEU A 107 -0.57 -10.02 22.22
C LEU A 107 -0.52 -10.87 20.95
N ILE A 108 0.68 -11.08 20.38
CA ILE A 108 0.87 -11.87 19.15
C ILE A 108 0.39 -13.31 19.37
N VAL A 109 0.78 -13.96 20.48
CA VAL A 109 0.36 -15.34 20.78
C VAL A 109 -1.16 -15.44 20.93
N ARG A 110 -1.78 -14.50 21.65
CA ARG A 110 -3.25 -14.47 21.82
C ARG A 110 -3.98 -14.23 20.51
N LEU A 111 -3.48 -13.31 19.68
CA LEU A 111 -4.04 -13.04 18.37
C LEU A 111 -3.95 -14.30 17.50
N PHE A 112 -2.80 -14.96 17.45
CA PHE A 112 -2.59 -16.18 16.66
C PHE A 112 -3.54 -17.32 17.04
N VAL A 113 -3.67 -17.61 18.34
CA VAL A 113 -4.61 -18.64 18.83
C VAL A 113 -6.05 -18.31 18.43
N ARG A 114 -6.46 -17.04 18.57
CA ARG A 114 -7.80 -16.59 18.21
C ARG A 114 -8.06 -16.68 16.71
N THR A 115 -7.08 -16.31 15.87
CA THR A 115 -7.18 -16.43 14.42
C THR A 115 -7.26 -17.88 13.97
N ARG A 116 -6.51 -18.79 14.60
CA ARG A 116 -6.57 -20.23 14.30
C ARG A 116 -7.97 -20.79 14.58
N GLU A 117 -8.56 -20.47 15.72
CA GLU A 117 -9.91 -20.93 16.04
C GLU A 117 -10.95 -20.30 15.11
N GLN A 118 -10.80 -19.01 14.77
CA GLN A 118 -11.66 -18.33 13.82
C GLN A 118 -11.63 -18.98 12.44
N MET A 119 -10.44 -19.37 11.96
CA MET A 119 -10.26 -20.08 10.70
C MET A 119 -11.00 -21.41 10.71
N ARG A 120 -10.88 -22.20 11.79
CA ARG A 120 -11.60 -23.47 11.95
C ARG A 120 -13.11 -23.29 11.82
N GLN A 121 -13.65 -22.27 12.49
CA GLN A 121 -15.08 -21.94 12.43
C GLN A 121 -15.52 -21.51 11.02
N TRP A 122 -14.70 -20.72 10.32
CA TRP A 122 -15.03 -20.28 8.96
C TRP A 122 -15.01 -21.43 7.98
N THR A 123 -14.01 -22.31 8.07
CA THR A 123 -13.91 -23.51 7.24
C THR A 123 -15.13 -24.42 7.44
N LEU A 124 -15.53 -24.67 8.69
CA LEU A 124 -16.73 -25.46 8.99
C LEU A 124 -18.01 -24.79 8.44
N GLY A 125 -18.13 -23.47 8.58
CA GLY A 125 -19.27 -22.71 8.04
C GLY A 125 -19.32 -22.63 6.51
N LEU A 126 -18.18 -22.76 5.83
CA LEU A 126 -18.13 -22.87 4.38
C LEU A 126 -18.56 -24.27 3.93
N PHE A 127 -18.06 -25.32 4.58
CA PHE A 127 -18.46 -26.69 4.26
C PHE A 127 -19.95 -26.94 4.50
N SER A 128 -20.54 -26.39 5.56
CA SER A 128 -21.98 -26.54 5.81
C SER A 128 -22.87 -25.84 4.77
N ARG A 129 -22.34 -24.85 4.05
CA ARG A 129 -23.04 -24.14 2.96
C ARG A 129 -22.79 -24.75 1.58
N GLY A 130 -22.15 -25.91 1.50
CA GLY A 130 -21.87 -26.59 0.23
C GLY A 130 -20.74 -25.95 -0.56
N PHE A 131 -19.69 -25.47 0.10
CA PHE A 131 -18.52 -24.90 -0.58
C PHE A 131 -17.84 -25.91 -1.53
N THR A 132 -17.84 -25.62 -2.83
CA THR A 132 -17.30 -26.48 -3.89
C THR A 132 -15.88 -26.10 -4.34
N GLY A 133 -15.17 -25.27 -3.57
CA GLY A 133 -13.80 -24.85 -3.87
C GLY A 133 -13.66 -23.48 -4.54
N GLN A 134 -14.76 -22.78 -4.83
CA GLN A 134 -14.75 -21.43 -5.42
C GLN A 134 -15.69 -20.48 -4.67
N LEU A 135 -15.18 -19.32 -4.24
CA LEU A 135 -16.00 -18.27 -3.62
C LEU A 135 -16.61 -17.37 -4.70
N HIS A 136 -17.79 -17.75 -5.19
CA HIS A 136 -18.56 -16.92 -6.13
C HIS A 136 -19.10 -15.66 -5.44
N VAL A 137 -18.27 -14.62 -5.38
CA VAL A 137 -18.67 -13.31 -4.88
C VAL A 137 -19.36 -12.53 -5.99
N VAL A 138 -20.66 -12.26 -5.82
CA VAL A 138 -21.41 -11.37 -6.71
C VAL A 138 -20.84 -9.96 -6.57
N SER A 139 -19.95 -9.58 -7.49
CA SER A 139 -19.44 -8.21 -7.56
C SER A 139 -20.55 -7.32 -8.12
N SER A 140 -21.15 -6.48 -7.27
CA SER A 140 -22.02 -5.39 -7.70
C SER A 140 -21.15 -4.31 -8.35
N ALA A 141 -20.78 -4.52 -9.61
CA ALA A 141 -20.13 -3.50 -10.41
C ALA A 141 -21.13 -2.36 -10.65
N ARG A 142 -21.16 -1.38 -9.74
CA ARG A 142 -21.94 -0.16 -9.90
C ARG A 142 -20.99 1.02 -10.04
N GLY A 143 -21.04 1.61 -11.23
CA GLY A 143 -20.33 2.83 -11.59
C GLY A 143 -20.07 2.87 -13.09
N LYS A 144 -20.99 3.43 -13.87
CA LYS A 144 -20.69 3.88 -15.24
C LYS A 144 -19.59 4.92 -15.12
N THR A 145 -18.39 4.64 -15.63
CA THR A 145 -17.37 5.69 -15.79
C THR A 145 -17.94 6.73 -16.76
N SER A 146 -18.08 7.97 -16.29
CA SER A 146 -18.44 9.08 -17.16
C SER A 146 -17.35 9.25 -18.21
N ARG A 147 -17.74 9.30 -19.50
CA ARG A 147 -16.82 9.43 -20.64
C ARG A 147 -15.90 10.66 -20.49
N TRP A 148 -16.35 11.68 -19.76
CA TRP A 148 -15.59 12.88 -19.43
C TRP A 148 -14.33 12.59 -18.60
N PHE A 149 -14.42 11.74 -17.57
CA PHE A 149 -13.27 11.38 -16.74
C PHE A 149 -12.22 10.57 -17.52
N ALA A 150 -12.68 9.70 -18.42
CA ALA A 150 -11.77 8.97 -19.32
C ALA A 150 -11.07 9.93 -20.29
N ALA A 151 -11.80 10.89 -20.86
CA ALA A 151 -11.22 11.91 -21.74
C ALA A 151 -10.22 12.81 -21.01
N ALA A 152 -10.53 13.25 -19.78
CA ALA A 152 -9.63 14.04 -18.94
C ALA A 152 -8.35 13.28 -18.59
N ALA A 153 -8.43 11.98 -18.29
CA ALA A 153 -7.27 11.15 -18.01
C ALA A 153 -6.36 10.98 -19.25
N VAL A 154 -6.94 10.76 -20.43
CA VAL A 154 -6.18 10.66 -21.69
C VAL A 154 -5.51 11.99 -22.04
N ALA A 155 -6.21 13.11 -21.87
CA ALA A 155 -5.65 14.44 -22.07
C ALA A 155 -4.47 14.70 -21.12
N GLY A 156 -4.61 14.35 -19.83
CA GLY A 156 -3.54 14.45 -18.85
C GLY A 156 -2.31 13.61 -19.23
N TRP A 157 -2.52 12.38 -19.70
CA TRP A 157 -1.43 11.50 -20.14
C TRP A 157 -0.70 12.03 -21.38
N MET A 158 -1.45 12.54 -22.36
CA MET A 158 -0.90 13.19 -23.55
C MET A 158 -0.05 14.43 -23.20
N VAL A 159 -0.52 15.28 -22.28
CA VAL A 159 0.22 16.46 -21.83
C VAL A 159 1.53 16.07 -21.15
N LEU A 160 1.53 15.04 -20.30
CA LEU A 160 2.73 14.54 -19.64
C LEU A 160 3.76 13.98 -20.63
N LEU A 161 3.32 13.21 -21.64
CA LEU A 161 4.19 12.69 -22.69
C LEU A 161 4.80 13.80 -23.55
N VAL A 162 4.01 14.82 -23.90
CA VAL A 162 4.50 15.99 -24.65
C VAL A 162 5.51 16.79 -23.83
N LEU A 163 5.28 16.94 -22.52
CA LEU A 163 6.20 17.62 -21.62
C LEU A 163 7.54 16.85 -21.49
N GLU A 164 7.48 15.53 -21.31
CA GLU A 164 8.66 14.68 -21.25
C GLU A 164 9.43 14.71 -22.57
N TRP A 165 8.74 14.63 -23.71
CA TRP A 165 9.36 14.74 -25.02
C TRP A 165 10.05 16.08 -25.23
N ARG A 166 9.41 17.19 -24.80
CA ARG A 166 10.02 18.53 -24.83
C ARG A 166 11.27 18.64 -23.96
N LEU A 167 11.24 18.10 -22.74
CA LEU A 167 12.39 18.10 -21.84
C LEU A 167 13.53 17.23 -22.37
N ARG A 168 13.22 16.12 -23.04
CA ARG A 168 14.21 15.22 -23.65
C ARG A 168 14.84 15.79 -24.92
N MET A 169 14.08 16.60 -25.67
CA MET A 169 14.55 17.31 -26.87
C MET A 169 15.35 18.58 -26.51
N GLY A 170 15.09 19.22 -25.37
CA GLY A 170 15.83 20.41 -24.91
C GLY A 170 17.16 20.13 -24.19
N MET A 171 17.51 18.86 -23.97
CA MET A 171 18.80 18.43 -23.40
C MET A 171 19.75 17.80 -24.46
N ARG A 172 19.37 17.84 -25.73
CA ARG A 172 20.25 17.56 -26.88
C ARG A 172 20.61 18.87 -27.56
#